data_AF-A0A2V8KEC5-F1
#
_entry.id   AF-A0A2V8KEC5-F1
#
_cell.length_a   1.000
_cell.length_b   1.000
_cell.length_c   1.000
_cell.angle_alpha   90.00
_cell.angle_beta   90.00
_cell.angle_gamma   90.00
#
_symmetry.space_group_name_H-M   'P 1'
#
loop_
_entity.id
_entity.type
_entity.pdbx_description
1 polymer ?
#
loop_
_entity_poly.entity_id
_entity_poly.type
_entity_poly.pdbx_seq_one_letter_code
_entity_poly.pdbx_strand_id
1 'polypeptide(L)'
;MLLSEGLTADTHQGVVSLFGLHFAKTGRVNSKLGRYLNNLKDDRESGDYDLYSGIDRAVAENGVREAREFLTEAERYLQPLLS
;
A
#
# COMPACT_ATOMS: atom_id res chain seq x y z
N MET A 1 -10.16 1.55 -2.84
CA MET A 1 -9.91 0.57 -3.92
C MET A 1 -10.62 -0.76 -3.67
N LEU A 2 -10.30 -1.56 -2.65
CA LEU A 2 -10.97 -2.87 -2.44
C LEU A 2 -12.51 -2.81 -2.46
N LEU A 3 -13.09 -1.80 -1.82
CA LEU A 3 -14.54 -1.57 -1.82
C LEU A 3 -15.14 -1.35 -3.22
N SER A 4 -14.40 -0.75 -4.16
CA SER A 4 -14.89 -0.60 -5.55
C SER A 4 -15.03 -1.92 -6.28
N GLU A 5 -14.44 -2.99 -5.73
CA GLU A 5 -14.53 -4.37 -6.23
C GLU A 5 -15.43 -5.24 -5.35
N GLY A 6 -16.15 -4.66 -4.39
CA GLY A 6 -16.98 -5.41 -3.43
C GLY A 6 -16.17 -6.25 -2.44
N LEU A 7 -14.87 -5.95 -2.26
CA LEU A 7 -13.96 -6.69 -1.38
C LEU A 7 -13.76 -5.94 -0.05
N THR A 8 -13.73 -6.69 1.04
CA THR A 8 -13.41 -6.20 2.39
C THR A 8 -12.37 -7.10 3.05
N ALA A 9 -11.58 -6.54 3.96
CA ALA A 9 -10.66 -7.29 4.80
C ALA A 9 -10.63 -6.68 6.20
N ASP A 10 -10.63 -7.53 7.21
CA ASP A 10 -10.66 -7.13 8.62
C ASP A 10 -9.26 -7.04 9.24
N THR A 11 -8.21 -7.31 8.45
CA THR A 11 -6.82 -7.27 8.90
C THR A 11 -5.93 -6.55 7.89
N HIS A 12 -4.83 -5.95 8.37
CA HIS A 12 -3.83 -5.32 7.51
C HIS A 12 -3.24 -6.30 6.50
N GLN A 13 -2.93 -7.53 6.93
CA GLN A 13 -2.43 -8.58 6.04
C GLN A 13 -3.47 -8.98 4.98
N GLY A 14 -4.76 -8.99 5.33
CA GLY A 14 -5.85 -9.23 4.40
C GLY A 14 -5.94 -8.14 3.33
N VAL A 15 -5.84 -6.86 3.72
CA VAL A 15 -5.82 -5.74 2.78
C VAL A 15 -4.68 -5.87 1.78
N VAL A 16 -3.46 -6.13 2.26
CA VAL A 16 -2.27 -6.32 1.41
C VAL A 16 -2.44 -7.49 0.45
N SER A 17 -2.93 -8.63 0.96
CA SER A 17 -3.12 -9.85 0.16
C SER A 17 -4.16 -9.64 -0.95
N LEU A 18 -5.33 -9.11 -0.59
CA LEU A 18 -6.40 -8.84 -1.56
C LEU A 18 -5.98 -7.78 -2.56
N PHE A 19 -5.27 -6.72 -2.12
CA PHE A 19 -4.76 -5.71 -3.04
C PHE A 19 -3.79 -6.32 -4.07
N GLY A 20 -2.84 -7.11 -3.58
CA GLY A 20 -1.88 -7.80 -4.43
C GLY A 20 -2.54 -8.73 -5.45
N LEU A 21 -3.55 -9.50 -5.01
CA LEU A 21 -4.27 -10.43 -5.87
C LEU A 21 -5.13 -9.73 -6.93
N HIS A 22 -5.92 -8.72 -6.54
CA HIS A 22 -6.98 -8.17 -7.38
C HIS A 22 -6.60 -6.91 -8.17
N PHE A 23 -5.49 -6.26 -7.83
CA PHE A 23 -5.02 -5.07 -8.54
C PHE A 23 -3.64 -5.30 -9.15
N ALA A 24 -2.64 -5.62 -8.32
CA ALA A 24 -1.24 -5.72 -8.78
C ALA A 24 -1.00 -6.91 -9.72
N LYS A 25 -1.40 -8.13 -9.34
CA LYS A 25 -1.21 -9.34 -10.18
C LYS A 25 -2.02 -9.31 -11.47
N THR A 26 -3.18 -8.65 -11.45
CA THR A 26 -4.04 -8.50 -12.63
C THR A 26 -3.58 -7.39 -13.58
N GLY A 27 -2.58 -6.58 -13.20
CA GLY A 27 -2.12 -5.45 -14.01
C GLY A 27 -3.08 -4.25 -14.07
N ARG A 28 -4.17 -4.27 -13.29
CA ARG A 28 -5.13 -3.15 -13.20
C ARG A 28 -4.51 -1.88 -12.62
N VAL A 29 -3.46 -2.06 -11.83
CA VAL A 29 -2.56 -1.01 -11.38
C VAL A 29 -1.11 -1.47 -11.55
N ASN A 30 -0.16 -0.53 -11.54
CA ASN A 30 1.25 -0.87 -11.60
C ASN A 30 1.64 -1.74 -10.38
N SER A 31 2.34 -2.85 -10.62
CA SER A 31 2.76 -3.79 -9.57
C SER A 31 3.60 -3.14 -8.46
N LYS A 32 4.26 -2.01 -8.73
CA LYS A 32 4.99 -1.21 -7.73
C LYS A 32 4.10 -0.81 -6.54
N LEU A 33 2.81 -0.60 -6.76
CA LEU A 33 1.86 -0.22 -5.71
C LEU A 33 1.65 -1.34 -4.69
N GLY A 34 1.70 -2.61 -5.14
CA GLY A 34 1.66 -3.75 -4.24
C GLY A 34 2.93 -3.83 -3.38
N ARG A 35 4.09 -3.46 -3.94
CA ARG A 35 5.35 -3.37 -3.20
C ARG A 35 5.33 -2.25 -2.16
N TYR A 36 4.79 -1.08 -2.49
CA TYR A 36 4.66 0.04 -1.54
C TYR A 36 3.80 -0.35 -0.32
N LEU A 37 2.69 -1.06 -0.53
CA LEU A 37 1.85 -1.54 0.57
C LEU A 37 2.58 -2.53 1.49
N ASN A 38 3.41 -3.41 0.93
CA ASN A 38 4.24 -4.32 1.73
C ASN A 38 5.30 -3.53 2.53
N ASN A 39 6.08 -2.69 1.86
CA ASN A 39 7.14 -1.89 2.49
C ASN A 39 6.59 -1.03 3.64
N LEU A 40 5.52 -0.28 3.40
CA LEU A 40 4.91 0.59 4.40
C LEU A 40 4.33 -0.16 5.60
N LYS A 41 3.86 -1.40 5.39
CA LYS A 41 3.41 -2.27 6.49
C LYS A 41 4.60 -2.70 7.33
N ASP A 42 5.67 -3.17 6.69
CA ASP A 42 6.85 -3.69 7.37
C ASP A 42 7.64 -2.59 8.10
N ASP A 43 7.74 -1.38 7.52
CA ASP A 43 8.30 -0.18 8.16
C ASP A 43 7.48 0.23 9.40
N ARG A 44 6.16 0.11 9.35
CA ARG A 44 5.29 0.42 10.49
C ARG A 44 5.46 -0.59 11.63
N GLU A 45 5.56 -1.88 11.31
CA GLU A 45 5.72 -2.93 12.33
C GLU A 45 7.11 -2.89 12.97
N SER A 46 8.16 -2.54 12.21
CA SER A 46 9.53 -2.44 12.72
C SER A 46 9.77 -1.20 13.59
N GLY A 47 9.06 -0.09 13.35
CA GLY A 47 9.14 1.12 14.17
C GLY A 47 8.55 0.99 15.58
N ASP A 48 7.62 0.04 15.78
CA ASP A 48 6.89 -0.12 17.05
C ASP A 48 7.51 -1.17 18.00
N TYR A 49 8.42 -2.04 17.53
CA TYR A 49 8.87 -3.21 18.30
C TYR A 49 10.38 -3.34 18.54
N ASP A 50 11.24 -2.58 17.88
CA ASP A 50 12.69 -2.71 18.06
C ASP A 50 13.27 -1.45 18.71
N LEU A 51 13.68 -1.58 19.98
CA LEU A 51 14.48 -0.60 20.73
C LEU A 51 15.83 -0.25 20.06
N TYR A 52 16.12 -0.84 18.88
CA TYR A 52 17.29 -0.65 18.03
C TYR A 52 16.93 -0.54 16.52
N SER A 53 15.70 -0.20 16.13
CA SER A 53 15.29 -0.25 14.72
C SER A 53 15.89 0.86 13.88
N GLY A 54 16.67 0.47 12.87
CA GLY A 54 17.24 1.31 11.82
C GLY A 54 16.23 1.87 10.81
N ILE A 55 15.16 2.52 11.27
CA ILE A 55 14.41 3.47 10.43
C ILE A 55 15.26 4.75 10.41
N ASP A 56 16.23 4.79 9.51
CA ASP A 56 16.95 6.01 9.25
C ASP A 56 16.03 7.02 8.52
N ARG A 57 16.48 8.27 8.46
CA ARG A 57 15.76 9.35 7.77
C ARG A 57 15.45 9.00 6.31
N ALA A 58 16.32 8.27 5.63
CA ALA A 58 16.13 7.90 4.24
C ALA A 58 15.02 6.87 4.06
N VAL A 59 14.89 5.91 4.98
CA VAL A 59 13.75 4.96 5.03
C VAL A 59 12.44 5.73 5.22
N ALA A 60 12.38 6.65 6.20
CA ALA A 60 11.19 7.46 6.44
C ALA A 60 10.82 8.34 5.23
N GLU A 61 11.80 9.00 4.61
CA GLU A 61 11.59 9.82 3.41
C GLU A 61 11.14 8.96 2.20
N ASN A 62 11.67 7.74 2.06
CA ASN A 62 11.21 6.77 1.06
C ASN A 62 9.75 6.37 1.30
N GLY A 63 9.40 6.00 2.53
CA GLY A 63 8.02 5.64 2.88
C GLY A 63 7.02 6.76 2.57
N VAL A 64 7.36 8.01 2.91
CA VAL A 64 6.51 9.17 2.57
C VAL A 64 6.34 9.32 1.05
N ARG A 65 7.41 9.11 0.27
CA ARG A 65 7.34 9.16 -1.20
C ARG A 65 6.45 8.04 -1.74
N GLU A 66 6.65 6.80 -1.30
CA GLU A 66 5.86 5.63 -1.72
C GLU A 66 4.38 5.81 -1.39
N ALA A 67 4.05 6.36 -0.22
CA ALA A 67 2.68 6.66 0.18
C ALA A 67 2.03 7.72 -0.73
N ARG A 68 2.76 8.79 -1.08
CA ARG A 68 2.24 9.84 -1.98
C ARG A 68 1.97 9.30 -3.38
N GLU A 69 2.89 8.51 -3.92
CA GLU A 69 2.71 7.85 -5.21
C GLU A 69 1.51 6.88 -5.18
N PHE A 70 1.35 6.13 -4.08
CA PHE A 70 0.21 5.24 -3.90
C PHE A 70 -1.12 5.99 -3.96
N LEU A 71 -1.23 7.09 -3.20
CA LEU A 71 -2.45 7.90 -3.17
C LEU A 71 -2.79 8.47 -4.55
N THR A 72 -1.80 9.00 -5.26
CA THR A 72 -1.99 9.56 -6.60
C THR A 72 -2.56 8.53 -7.58
N GLU A 73 -2.00 7.33 -7.60
CA GLU A 73 -2.48 6.26 -8.49
C GLU A 73 -3.83 5.69 -8.05
N ALA A 74 -4.08 5.60 -6.74
CA ALA A 74 -5.37 5.16 -6.21
C ALA A 74 -6.49 6.15 -6.57
N GLU A 75 -6.24 7.45 -6.45
CA GLU A 75 -7.17 8.50 -6.87
C GLU A 75 -7.45 8.42 -8.37
N ARG A 76 -6.39 8.34 -9.19
CA ARG A 76 -6.51 8.20 -10.64
C ARG A 76 -7.33 6.97 -11.04
N TYR A 77 -7.15 5.86 -10.33
CA TYR A 77 -7.90 4.63 -10.57
C TYR A 77 -9.37 4.76 -10.19
N LEU A 78 -9.67 5.43 -9.06
CA LEU A 78 -11.03 5.58 -8.54
C LEU A 78 -11.83 6.67 -9.24
N GLN A 79 -11.17 7.70 -9.80
CA GLN A 79 -11.84 8.86 -10.39
C GLN A 79 -12.93 8.49 -11.42
N PRO A 80 -12.71 7.55 -12.37
CA PRO A 80 -13.75 7.16 -13.33
C PRO A 80 -14.89 6.32 -12.74
N LEU A 81 -14.73 5.80 -11.52
CA LEU A 81 -15.73 4.96 -10.83
C LEU A 81 -16.68 5.78 -9.95
N LEU A 82 -16.39 7.07 -9.76
CA LEU A 82 -17.14 8.00 -8.91
C LEU A 82 -17.94 9.05 -9.71
N SER A 83 -17.82 9.03 -11.04
CA SER A 83 -18.58 9.86 -11.99
C SER A 83 -19.85 9.16 -12.44
#